data_AF-A0A9W8D0G7-F1
#
_entry.id   AF-A0A9W8D0G7-F1
#
_cell.length_a   1.000
_cell.length_b   1.000
_cell.length_c   1.000
_cell.angle_alpha   90.00
_cell.angle_beta   90.00
_cell.angle_gamma   90.00
#
_symmetry.space_group_name_H-M   'P 1'
#
loop_
_entity.id
_entity.type
_entity.pdbx_description
1 polymer ?
#
loop_
_entity_poly.entity_id
_entity_poly.type
_entity_poly.pdbx_seq_one_letter_code
_entity_poly.pdbx_strand_id
1 'polypeptide(L)'
;MADAVVTALAGSVGRPGAKYQTVEQAKDAAAALSAIGLCGLCILRFIHVPLGPAYQDESTVAVHEALGVRAADAAGAVCPACLGSLCPGIAKQVVDEYKSQGYDASDVTIAVELPKSFYVRHRAMQLFCSASSAVQASAADMVGVKDAVKHIISQRLAAECGVAATIDGDMRIEVTFAHPDSAEEHQFLVQRQPAAPSARTKGKPAPAAGADTKAAIVSAIAACSDANFRARFPCPPLPVASAATIGALVLKRASLFVGGRYLKLERHISQTPFVVEGRRVTELSVAEIIGEPLMALTRCDSYNLVGSGREDADVRMLGDGRPFYIECINPRTTRVSPAQIKEIEDSLTRSGSPVQVRRLQLIAPEDTAIIKEGEEHKSKKYCALVWIACPLTAEKLAAINEAGKKGLVLQQKTPIRVLQRRAPLTRPKKILSLEVEPIEGRFYKVRIESEAGTYIKEFVHGDLGRTVPSLAGLAGATADIIELDVESVSLEFPPAGAGASAGAGA
;
A
#
# COMPACT_ATOMS: atom_id res chain seq x y z
N MET A 1 -24.14 25.89 -20.23
CA MET A 1 -22.70 25.59 -20.39
C MET A 1 -21.98 26.70 -21.15
N ALA A 2 -22.47 27.12 -22.33
CA ALA A 2 -21.92 28.28 -23.06
C ALA A 2 -21.80 29.54 -22.18
N ASP A 3 -22.82 29.86 -21.37
CA ASP A 3 -22.78 30.98 -20.42
C ASP A 3 -21.67 30.86 -19.38
N ALA A 4 -21.35 29.65 -18.92
CA ALA A 4 -20.26 29.42 -17.98
C ALA A 4 -18.89 29.68 -18.65
N VAL A 5 -18.73 29.30 -19.91
CA VAL A 5 -17.52 29.57 -20.70
C VAL A 5 -17.37 31.08 -20.94
N VAL A 6 -18.43 31.77 -21.36
CA VAL A 6 -18.43 33.22 -21.59
C VAL A 6 -18.14 33.97 -20.29
N THR A 7 -18.76 33.58 -19.18
CA THR A 7 -18.54 34.18 -17.86
C THR A 7 -17.10 33.96 -17.37
N ALA A 8 -16.57 32.75 -17.49
CA ALA A 8 -15.20 32.44 -17.11
C ALA A 8 -14.18 33.20 -17.97
N LEU A 9 -14.44 33.33 -19.26
CA LEU A 9 -13.62 34.12 -20.18
C LEU A 9 -13.64 35.61 -19.82
N ALA A 10 -14.82 36.20 -19.67
CA ALA A 10 -14.97 37.60 -19.24
C ALA A 10 -14.29 37.88 -17.89
N GLY A 11 -14.33 36.91 -16.97
CA GLY A 11 -13.64 36.98 -15.68
C GLY A 11 -12.12 36.83 -15.78
N SER A 12 -11.59 36.29 -16.87
CA SER A 12 -10.14 36.07 -17.05
C SER A 12 -9.41 37.22 -17.74
N VAL A 13 -10.13 38.21 -18.28
CA VAL A 13 -9.57 39.34 -19.04
C VAL A 13 -9.65 40.66 -18.26
N GLY A 14 -8.79 41.62 -18.61
CA GLY A 14 -8.85 43.01 -18.10
C GLY A 14 -8.52 43.20 -16.62
N ARG A 15 -8.03 42.16 -15.92
CA ARG A 15 -7.57 42.24 -14.52
C ARG A 15 -6.06 42.52 -14.44
N PRO A 16 -5.55 43.11 -13.36
CA PRO A 16 -4.10 43.21 -13.14
C PRO A 16 -3.44 41.82 -13.21
N GLY A 17 -2.45 41.66 -14.10
CA GLY A 17 -1.80 40.37 -14.37
C GLY A 17 -2.55 39.45 -15.36
N ALA A 18 -3.74 39.83 -15.84
CA ALA A 18 -4.43 39.10 -16.89
C ALA A 18 -3.65 39.16 -18.21
N LYS A 19 -3.62 38.02 -18.91
CA LYS A 19 -2.91 37.90 -20.19
C LYS A 19 -3.56 38.71 -21.30
N TYR A 20 -4.88 38.73 -21.39
CA TYR A 20 -5.63 39.47 -22.40
C TYR A 20 -6.39 40.62 -21.75
N GLN A 21 -6.44 41.76 -22.43
CA GLN A 21 -7.14 42.96 -21.95
C GLN A 21 -8.63 42.93 -22.33
N THR A 22 -8.98 42.29 -23.44
CA THR A 22 -10.36 42.18 -23.92
C THR A 22 -10.74 40.74 -24.25
N VAL A 23 -12.05 40.46 -24.31
CA VAL A 23 -12.59 39.16 -24.70
C VAL A 23 -12.25 38.85 -26.16
N GLU A 24 -12.22 39.86 -27.03
CA GLU A 24 -11.90 39.76 -28.45
C GLU A 24 -10.47 39.26 -28.65
N GLN A 25 -9.50 39.81 -27.92
CA GLN A 25 -8.11 39.33 -27.97
C GLN A 25 -7.99 37.86 -27.57
N ALA A 26 -8.74 37.43 -26.55
CA ALA A 26 -8.74 36.03 -26.13
C ALA A 26 -9.43 35.11 -27.16
N LYS A 27 -10.46 35.61 -27.87
CA LYS A 27 -11.12 34.89 -28.97
C LYS A 27 -10.23 34.77 -30.20
N ASP A 28 -9.46 35.81 -30.55
CA ASP A 28 -8.47 35.75 -31.64
C ASP A 28 -7.39 34.71 -31.34
N ALA A 29 -6.90 34.68 -30.09
CA ALA A 29 -5.98 33.65 -29.63
C ALA A 29 -6.60 32.25 -29.70
N ALA A 30 -7.87 32.11 -29.29
CA ALA A 30 -8.60 30.85 -29.38
C ALA A 30 -8.74 30.37 -30.84
N ALA A 31 -9.00 31.28 -31.78
CA ALA A 31 -9.09 30.95 -33.20
C ALA A 31 -7.75 30.43 -33.75
N ALA A 32 -6.64 31.07 -33.39
CA ALA A 32 -5.29 30.62 -33.78
C ALA A 32 -4.96 29.22 -33.21
N LEU A 33 -5.33 28.96 -31.96
CA LEU A 33 -5.16 27.66 -31.31
C LEU A 33 -6.07 26.57 -31.90
N SER A 34 -7.30 26.93 -32.24
CA SER A 34 -8.26 26.06 -32.90
C SER A 34 -7.79 25.65 -34.30
N ALA A 35 -7.20 26.58 -35.06
CA ALA A 35 -6.67 26.33 -36.41
C ALA A 35 -5.56 25.25 -36.47
N ILE A 36 -4.83 25.04 -35.37
CA ILE A 36 -3.81 23.99 -35.25
C ILE A 36 -4.35 22.72 -34.56
N GLY A 37 -5.66 22.61 -34.37
CA GLY A 37 -6.34 21.40 -33.91
C GLY A 37 -6.41 21.20 -32.39
N LEU A 38 -6.26 22.26 -31.57
CA LEU A 38 -6.48 22.11 -30.13
C LEU A 38 -7.96 21.89 -29.81
N CYS A 39 -8.23 21.00 -28.83
CA CYS A 39 -9.57 20.87 -28.26
C CYS A 39 -9.93 22.08 -27.39
N GLY A 40 -11.23 22.35 -27.23
CA GLY A 40 -11.77 23.45 -26.42
C GLY A 40 -11.17 23.54 -25.03
N LEU A 41 -10.99 22.42 -24.33
CA LEU A 41 -10.38 22.41 -22.99
C LEU A 41 -8.89 22.81 -23.00
N CYS A 42 -8.13 22.42 -24.03
CA CYS A 42 -6.77 22.93 -24.21
C CYS A 42 -6.77 24.43 -24.57
N ILE A 43 -7.71 24.88 -25.39
CA ILE A 43 -7.87 26.30 -25.72
C ILE A 43 -8.07 27.12 -24.44
N LEU A 44 -9.02 26.73 -23.56
CA LEU A 44 -9.24 27.38 -22.27
C LEU A 44 -7.95 27.51 -21.44
N ARG A 45 -7.14 26.45 -21.40
CA ARG A 45 -5.86 26.43 -20.67
C ARG A 45 -4.87 27.44 -21.24
N PHE A 46 -4.67 27.43 -22.56
CA PHE A 46 -3.70 28.30 -23.23
C PHE A 46 -4.15 29.76 -23.30
N ILE A 47 -5.45 30.03 -23.16
CA ILE A 47 -5.98 31.40 -22.99
C ILE A 47 -6.15 31.80 -21.51
N HIS A 48 -5.67 30.97 -20.57
CA HIS A 48 -5.61 31.26 -19.12
C HIS A 48 -6.98 31.42 -18.44
N VAL A 49 -7.99 30.69 -18.92
CA VAL A 49 -9.25 30.56 -18.17
C VAL A 49 -9.01 29.63 -16.97
N PRO A 50 -9.28 30.08 -15.73
CA PRO A 50 -9.05 29.29 -14.53
C PRO A 50 -9.98 28.07 -14.46
N LEU A 51 -9.59 27.05 -13.70
CA LEU A 51 -10.43 25.89 -13.44
C LEU A 51 -11.77 26.31 -12.83
N GLY A 52 -12.84 25.67 -13.29
CA GLY A 52 -14.20 26.04 -12.90
C GLY A 52 -15.26 25.29 -13.70
N PRO A 53 -16.50 25.78 -13.74
CA PRO A 53 -17.61 25.13 -14.45
C PRO A 53 -17.42 25.00 -15.97
N ALA A 54 -16.48 25.75 -16.56
CA ALA A 54 -16.12 25.65 -17.97
C ALA A 54 -15.32 24.38 -18.30
N TYR A 55 -14.73 23.71 -17.31
CA TYR A 55 -13.93 22.50 -17.47
C TYR A 55 -14.76 21.25 -17.15
N GLN A 56 -15.60 20.82 -18.09
CA GLN A 56 -16.44 19.62 -17.95
C GLN A 56 -16.14 18.58 -19.06
N ASP A 57 -16.43 17.31 -18.79
CA ASP A 57 -16.13 16.17 -19.69
C ASP A 57 -16.74 16.35 -21.10
N GLU A 58 -17.95 16.90 -21.17
CA GLU A 58 -18.71 17.10 -22.41
C GLU A 58 -18.54 18.51 -23.02
N SER A 59 -17.66 19.34 -22.45
CA SER A 59 -17.64 20.78 -22.76
C SER A 59 -16.94 21.20 -24.05
N THR A 60 -16.22 20.29 -24.71
CA THR A 60 -15.37 20.66 -25.87
C THR A 60 -16.16 21.36 -26.97
N VAL A 61 -17.35 20.88 -27.31
CA VAL A 61 -18.21 21.47 -28.36
C VAL A 61 -18.75 22.83 -27.94
N ALA A 62 -19.31 22.93 -26.73
CA ALA A 62 -19.87 24.17 -26.21
C ALA A 62 -18.79 25.26 -26.01
N VAL A 63 -17.55 24.87 -25.72
CA VAL A 63 -16.41 25.81 -25.66
C VAL A 63 -16.12 26.38 -27.05
N HIS A 64 -16.11 25.55 -28.09
CA HIS A 64 -15.91 26.04 -29.46
C HIS A 64 -17.02 27.00 -29.88
N GLU A 65 -18.29 26.65 -29.61
CA GLU A 65 -19.44 27.51 -29.88
C GLU A 65 -19.37 28.84 -29.13
N ALA A 66 -19.07 28.82 -27.83
CA ALA A 66 -18.98 30.02 -27.00
C ALA A 66 -17.82 30.95 -27.42
N LEU A 67 -16.72 30.38 -27.92
CA LEU A 67 -15.58 31.14 -28.42
C LEU A 67 -15.77 31.60 -29.88
N GLY A 68 -16.80 31.11 -30.58
CA GLY A 68 -17.02 31.42 -31.99
C GLY A 68 -15.95 30.81 -32.91
N VAL A 69 -15.31 29.72 -32.48
CA VAL A 69 -14.28 29.01 -33.24
C VAL A 69 -14.86 27.72 -33.81
N ARG A 70 -14.50 27.36 -35.04
CA ARG A 70 -14.92 26.07 -35.60
C ARG A 70 -14.10 24.96 -34.96
N ALA A 71 -14.73 23.87 -34.55
CA ALA A 71 -13.96 22.65 -34.28
C ALA A 71 -13.17 22.32 -35.56
N ALA A 72 -11.89 21.97 -35.46
CA ALA A 72 -11.14 21.51 -36.63
C ALA A 72 -11.98 20.42 -37.34
N ASP A 73 -12.31 20.64 -38.61
CA ASP A 73 -13.39 19.97 -39.36
C ASP A 73 -13.24 18.45 -39.58
N ALA A 74 -12.34 17.78 -38.84
CA ALA A 74 -12.16 16.33 -38.90
C ALA A 74 -12.79 15.66 -37.69
N ALA A 75 -13.94 15.01 -37.91
CA ALA A 75 -14.45 13.98 -37.02
C ALA A 75 -13.30 12.98 -36.73
N GLY A 76 -12.82 12.92 -35.48
CA GLY A 76 -11.71 12.06 -35.07
C GLY A 76 -10.33 12.73 -34.96
N ALA A 77 -10.19 14.04 -35.16
CA ALA A 77 -8.92 14.72 -34.91
C ALA A 77 -8.56 14.76 -33.41
N VAL A 78 -7.37 14.25 -33.07
CA VAL A 78 -6.86 14.22 -31.70
C VAL A 78 -6.06 15.48 -31.42
N CYS A 79 -6.37 16.11 -30.28
CA CYS A 79 -5.68 17.33 -29.85
C CYS A 79 -4.17 17.09 -29.72
N PRO A 80 -3.31 17.78 -30.50
CA PRO A 80 -1.87 17.55 -30.52
C PRO A 80 -1.18 17.98 -29.21
N ALA A 81 -1.86 18.78 -28.38
CA ALA A 81 -1.34 19.30 -27.12
C ALA A 81 -1.59 18.38 -25.91
N CYS A 82 -2.78 17.77 -25.79
CA CYS A 82 -3.10 16.84 -24.70
C CYS A 82 -3.12 15.38 -25.13
N LEU A 83 -2.90 15.09 -26.42
CA LEU A 83 -3.03 13.74 -26.98
C LEU A 83 -4.40 13.12 -26.72
N GLY A 84 -5.45 13.93 -26.53
CA GLY A 84 -6.77 13.42 -26.17
C GLY A 84 -6.96 13.01 -24.70
N SER A 85 -6.02 13.31 -23.80
CA SER A 85 -6.22 13.07 -22.35
C SER A 85 -7.34 13.94 -21.74
N LEU A 86 -7.82 14.94 -22.47
CA LEU A 86 -8.98 15.78 -22.14
C LEU A 86 -10.16 15.50 -23.09
N CYS A 87 -10.17 14.37 -23.80
CA CYS A 87 -11.30 13.96 -24.61
C CYS A 87 -12.48 13.54 -23.73
N PRO A 88 -13.73 13.70 -24.23
CA PRO A 88 -14.91 13.26 -23.51
C PRO A 88 -14.87 11.77 -23.18
N GLY A 89 -15.41 11.39 -22.01
CA GLY A 89 -15.63 10.01 -21.61
C GLY A 89 -14.54 9.43 -20.72
N ILE A 90 -13.39 10.09 -20.59
CA ILE A 90 -12.33 9.69 -19.65
C ILE A 90 -12.85 9.74 -18.21
N ALA A 91 -13.52 10.83 -17.83
CA ALA A 91 -14.04 10.94 -16.47
C ALA A 91 -15.18 9.94 -16.23
N LYS A 92 -16.03 9.72 -17.24
CA LYS A 92 -17.03 8.65 -17.20
C LYS A 92 -16.40 7.27 -16.94
N GLN A 93 -15.35 6.90 -17.68
CA GLN A 93 -14.66 5.61 -17.52
C GLN A 93 -14.13 5.44 -16.09
N VAL A 94 -13.54 6.49 -15.50
CA VAL A 94 -13.04 6.45 -14.12
C VAL A 94 -14.17 6.30 -13.10
N VAL A 95 -15.28 7.02 -13.30
CA VAL A 95 -16.46 6.98 -12.42
C VAL A 95 -17.18 5.62 -12.50
N ASP A 96 -17.33 5.07 -13.71
CA ASP A 96 -17.94 3.76 -13.92
C ASP A 96 -17.12 2.65 -13.25
N GLU A 97 -15.78 2.70 -13.38
CA GLU A 97 -14.88 1.80 -12.65
C GLU A 97 -15.03 1.96 -11.13
N TYR A 98 -15.01 3.20 -10.61
CA TYR A 98 -15.19 3.46 -9.18
C TYR A 98 -16.50 2.88 -8.63
N LYS A 99 -17.62 3.09 -9.36
CA LYS A 99 -18.93 2.54 -9.00
C LYS A 99 -18.92 1.01 -8.99
N SER A 100 -18.24 0.39 -9.95
CA SER A 100 -18.17 -1.07 -10.05
C SER A 100 -17.48 -1.73 -8.85
N GLN A 101 -16.51 -1.03 -8.24
CA GLN A 101 -15.76 -1.54 -7.10
C GLN A 101 -16.57 -1.50 -5.79
N GLY A 102 -17.47 -0.52 -5.63
CA GLY A 102 -18.39 -0.42 -4.50
C GLY A 102 -17.71 -0.08 -3.16
N TYR A 103 -16.80 0.90 -3.17
CA TYR A 103 -16.18 1.46 -1.97
C TYR A 103 -17.17 2.35 -1.17
N ASP A 104 -17.07 2.36 0.16
CA ASP A 104 -17.82 3.25 1.06
C ASP A 104 -17.07 4.56 1.43
N ALA A 105 -16.07 4.94 0.61
CA ALA A 105 -15.26 6.14 0.81
C ALA A 105 -16.06 7.43 0.60
N SER A 106 -15.89 8.40 1.50
CA SER A 106 -16.49 9.74 1.40
C SER A 106 -15.65 10.74 0.61
N ASP A 107 -14.33 10.51 0.57
CA ASP A 107 -13.41 11.34 -0.21
C ASP A 107 -12.30 10.53 -0.89
N VAL A 108 -11.68 11.16 -1.90
CA VAL A 108 -10.62 10.55 -2.71
C VAL A 108 -9.50 11.52 -3.07
N THR A 109 -8.27 11.03 -3.13
CA THR A 109 -7.16 11.70 -3.78
C THR A 109 -6.99 11.20 -5.21
N ILE A 110 -7.01 12.11 -6.17
CA ILE A 110 -6.81 11.76 -7.60
C ILE A 110 -5.36 12.04 -8.00
N ALA A 111 -4.68 11.00 -8.49
CA ALA A 111 -3.36 11.08 -9.08
C ALA A 111 -3.44 10.82 -10.59
N VAL A 112 -2.75 11.64 -11.37
CA VAL A 112 -2.74 11.53 -12.84
C VAL A 112 -1.31 11.43 -13.33
N GLU A 113 -1.03 10.38 -14.10
CA GLU A 113 0.20 10.19 -14.86
C GLU A 113 -0.10 10.34 -16.36
N LEU A 114 0.66 11.21 -17.04
CA LEU A 114 0.47 11.51 -18.45
C LEU A 114 1.57 10.82 -19.27
N PRO A 115 1.35 10.56 -20.58
CA PRO A 115 2.39 10.00 -21.44
C PRO A 115 3.63 10.89 -21.43
N LYS A 116 4.83 10.32 -21.48
CA LYS A 116 6.10 11.06 -21.41
C LYS A 116 6.23 12.12 -22.51
N SER A 117 5.75 11.82 -23.70
CA SER A 117 5.65 12.74 -24.85
C SER A 117 4.86 14.02 -24.57
N PHE A 118 3.91 13.98 -23.62
CA PHE A 118 3.16 15.16 -23.21
C PHE A 118 4.09 16.31 -22.80
N TYR A 119 5.17 16.03 -22.08
CA TYR A 119 6.09 17.07 -21.59
C TYR A 119 6.77 17.80 -22.74
N VAL A 120 7.17 17.07 -23.79
CA VAL A 120 7.79 17.63 -24.99
C VAL A 120 6.78 18.41 -25.82
N ARG A 121 5.59 17.84 -26.05
CA ARG A 121 4.50 18.52 -26.75
C ARG A 121 4.04 19.78 -26.05
N HIS A 122 4.01 19.78 -24.73
CA HIS A 122 3.73 20.96 -23.92
C HIS A 122 4.78 22.06 -24.15
N ARG A 123 6.07 21.71 -24.16
CA ARG A 123 7.15 22.67 -24.46
C ARG A 123 7.03 23.24 -25.87
N ALA A 124 6.77 22.39 -26.86
CA ALA A 124 6.57 22.80 -28.24
C ALA A 124 5.41 23.79 -28.39
N MET A 125 4.30 23.53 -27.68
CA MET A 125 3.18 24.46 -27.62
C MET A 125 3.54 25.79 -26.97
N GLN A 126 4.31 25.79 -25.87
CA GLN A 126 4.79 27.04 -25.28
C GLN A 126 5.62 27.86 -26.29
N LEU A 127 6.55 27.22 -27.00
CA LEU A 127 7.39 27.86 -28.01
C LEU A 127 6.60 28.41 -29.21
N PHE A 128 5.52 27.73 -29.60
CA PHE A 128 4.58 28.21 -30.61
C PHE A 128 3.83 29.45 -30.12
N CYS A 129 3.24 29.39 -28.92
CA CYS A 129 2.49 30.50 -28.34
C CYS A 129 3.35 31.74 -28.07
N SER A 130 4.63 31.56 -27.70
CA SER A 130 5.56 32.69 -27.50
C SER A 130 6.01 33.34 -28.82
N ALA A 131 5.99 32.61 -29.94
CA ALA A 131 6.33 33.14 -31.26
C ALA A 131 5.14 33.79 -31.98
N SER A 132 3.91 33.40 -31.62
CA SER A 132 2.69 34.00 -32.15
C SER A 132 2.36 35.30 -31.43
N SER A 133 2.26 36.40 -32.17
CA SER A 133 1.80 37.70 -31.65
C SER A 133 0.39 37.62 -31.06
N ALA A 134 -0.43 36.67 -31.51
CA ALA A 134 -1.82 36.50 -31.07
C ALA A 134 -1.97 35.74 -29.74
N VAL A 135 -0.98 34.95 -29.29
CA VAL A 135 -1.16 33.98 -28.18
C VAL A 135 -0.14 34.18 -27.04
N GLN A 136 0.76 35.17 -27.13
CA GLN A 136 1.90 35.45 -26.22
C GLN A 136 1.79 34.86 -24.80
N ALA A 137 2.20 33.61 -24.61
CA ALA A 137 1.98 32.90 -23.35
C ALA A 137 3.04 33.21 -22.30
N SER A 138 2.61 33.75 -21.15
CA SER A 138 3.34 33.63 -19.88
C SER A 138 3.12 32.23 -19.31
N ALA A 139 4.17 31.59 -18.81
CA ALA A 139 4.07 30.25 -18.22
C ALA A 139 3.45 30.24 -16.81
N ALA A 140 3.38 31.39 -16.13
CA ALA A 140 3.11 31.46 -14.69
C ALA A 140 1.66 31.13 -14.27
N ASP A 141 0.69 31.27 -15.18
CA ASP A 141 -0.74 31.23 -14.84
C ASP A 141 -1.55 30.21 -15.65
N MET A 142 -0.90 29.29 -16.36
CA MET A 142 -1.59 28.32 -17.21
C MET A 142 -2.00 27.07 -16.42
N VAL A 143 -3.26 26.68 -16.55
CA VAL A 143 -3.79 25.43 -15.99
C VAL A 143 -3.06 24.21 -16.58
N GLY A 144 -2.48 23.38 -15.71
CA GLY A 144 -1.83 22.13 -16.10
C GLY A 144 -2.84 21.10 -16.63
N VAL A 145 -2.45 20.25 -17.60
CA VAL A 145 -3.35 19.17 -18.07
C VAL A 145 -3.77 18.27 -16.91
N LYS A 146 -2.84 17.93 -16.01
CA LYS A 146 -3.14 17.08 -14.86
C LYS A 146 -4.23 17.67 -13.98
N ASP A 147 -4.16 18.98 -13.73
CA ASP A 147 -5.12 19.66 -12.87
C ASP A 147 -6.49 19.73 -13.56
N ALA A 148 -6.53 19.97 -14.87
CA ALA A 148 -7.76 19.88 -15.66
C ALA A 148 -8.37 18.48 -15.64
N VAL A 149 -7.58 17.42 -15.86
CA VAL A 149 -8.06 16.02 -15.79
C VAL A 149 -8.60 15.71 -14.40
N LYS A 150 -7.84 16.04 -13.35
CA LYS A 150 -8.27 15.86 -11.96
C LYS A 150 -9.59 16.56 -11.70
N HIS A 151 -9.69 17.83 -12.06
CA HIS A 151 -10.89 18.65 -11.88
C HIS A 151 -12.13 18.04 -12.55
N ILE A 152 -12.00 17.58 -13.80
CA ILE A 152 -13.11 16.96 -14.54
C ILE A 152 -13.55 15.66 -13.86
N ILE A 153 -12.60 14.81 -13.44
CA ILE A 153 -12.90 13.59 -12.69
C ILE A 153 -13.57 13.92 -11.35
N SER A 154 -13.03 14.89 -10.60
CA SER A 154 -13.57 15.34 -9.31
C SER A 154 -15.00 15.80 -9.41
N GLN A 155 -15.33 16.64 -10.41
CA GLN A 155 -16.68 17.13 -10.62
C GLN A 155 -17.67 16.00 -10.88
N ARG A 156 -17.27 15.02 -11.70
CA ARG A 156 -18.15 13.89 -12.06
C ARG A 156 -18.33 12.93 -10.88
N LEU A 157 -17.27 12.64 -10.11
CA LEU A 157 -17.37 11.86 -8.87
C LEU A 157 -18.28 12.52 -7.84
N ALA A 158 -18.16 13.85 -7.65
CA ALA A 158 -19.04 14.58 -6.74
C ALA A 158 -20.50 14.54 -7.20
N ALA A 159 -20.75 14.74 -8.50
CA ALA A 159 -22.10 14.76 -9.06
C ALA A 159 -22.78 13.38 -9.07
N GLU A 160 -22.04 12.32 -9.37
CA GLU A 160 -22.61 10.98 -9.58
C GLU A 160 -22.46 10.02 -8.40
N CYS A 161 -21.47 10.23 -7.54
CA CYS A 161 -21.17 9.36 -6.41
C CYS A 161 -21.29 10.08 -5.06
N GLY A 162 -21.39 11.41 -5.03
CA GLY A 162 -21.37 12.18 -3.79
C GLY A 162 -20.01 12.18 -3.09
N VAL A 163 -18.93 11.87 -3.82
CA VAL A 163 -17.58 11.70 -3.28
C VAL A 163 -16.76 12.96 -3.52
N ALA A 164 -16.16 13.51 -2.47
CA ALA A 164 -15.31 14.70 -2.57
C ALA A 164 -13.89 14.33 -3.02
N ALA A 165 -13.26 15.17 -3.86
CA ALA A 165 -11.85 15.02 -4.17
C ALA A 165 -11.00 15.91 -3.24
N THR A 166 -10.13 15.31 -2.45
CA THR A 166 -9.29 15.98 -1.44
C THR A 166 -7.80 15.66 -1.67
N ILE A 167 -6.90 16.35 -0.97
CA ILE A 167 -5.45 16.13 -1.11
C ILE A 167 -5.04 14.85 -0.37
N ASP A 168 -5.58 14.67 0.83
CA ASP A 168 -5.29 13.58 1.74
C ASP A 168 -6.53 12.70 1.97
N GLY A 169 -7.25 12.39 0.89
CA GLY A 169 -8.43 11.56 0.94
C GLY A 169 -8.12 10.13 1.37
N ASP A 170 -9.12 9.50 1.97
CA ASP A 170 -9.09 8.13 2.50
C ASP A 170 -8.74 7.09 1.42
N MET A 171 -9.20 7.33 0.19
CA MET A 171 -8.93 6.48 -0.96
C MET A 171 -8.16 7.23 -2.05
N ARG A 172 -7.35 6.50 -2.81
CA ARG A 172 -6.56 7.03 -3.92
C ARG A 172 -7.00 6.42 -5.25
N ILE A 173 -7.25 7.29 -6.23
CA ILE A 173 -7.53 6.92 -7.63
C ILE A 173 -6.32 7.35 -8.46
N GLU A 174 -5.59 6.39 -9.02
CA GLU A 174 -4.44 6.64 -9.89
C GLU A 174 -4.81 6.35 -11.35
N VAL A 175 -4.81 7.39 -12.17
CA VAL A 175 -5.11 7.34 -13.61
C VAL A 175 -3.81 7.50 -14.38
N THR A 176 -3.38 6.43 -15.06
CA THR A 176 -2.18 6.43 -15.89
C THR A 176 -2.56 6.40 -17.36
N PHE A 177 -2.24 7.46 -18.07
CA PHE A 177 -2.47 7.55 -19.51
C PHE A 177 -1.31 6.92 -20.28
N ALA A 178 -1.65 6.18 -21.34
CA ALA A 178 -0.73 5.62 -22.31
C ALA A 178 -1.01 6.18 -23.70
N HIS A 179 0.04 6.37 -24.49
CA HIS A 179 -0.07 6.74 -25.89
C HIS A 179 1.11 6.15 -26.68
N PRO A 180 0.95 4.92 -27.21
CA PRO A 180 2.02 4.20 -27.91
C PRO A 180 2.63 4.98 -29.08
N ASP A 181 1.81 5.67 -29.87
CA ASP A 181 2.24 6.35 -31.10
C ASP A 181 3.22 7.51 -30.87
N SER A 182 3.32 8.02 -29.64
CA SER A 182 4.28 9.07 -29.29
C SER A 182 5.28 8.64 -28.22
N ALA A 183 5.36 7.35 -27.89
CA ALA A 183 6.18 6.84 -26.80
C ALA A 183 7.69 7.17 -26.95
N GLU A 184 8.15 7.51 -28.14
CA GLU A 184 9.56 7.80 -28.42
C GLU A 184 9.88 9.30 -28.58
N GLU A 185 8.88 10.17 -28.57
CA GLU A 185 9.06 11.60 -28.89
C GLU A 185 10.02 12.34 -27.95
N HIS A 186 10.19 11.87 -26.71
CA HIS A 186 11.10 12.48 -25.74
C HIS A 186 12.53 11.96 -25.80
N GLN A 187 12.80 10.92 -26.58
CA GLN A 187 14.12 10.27 -26.59
C GLN A 187 15.25 11.21 -27.03
N PHE A 188 14.98 12.18 -27.91
CA PHE A 188 16.01 13.14 -28.36
C PHE A 188 16.58 14.03 -27.24
N LEU A 189 15.85 14.14 -26.11
CA LEU A 189 16.28 14.87 -24.92
C LEU A 189 17.15 14.02 -23.99
N VAL A 190 16.88 12.71 -23.94
CA VAL A 190 17.55 11.77 -23.03
C VAL A 190 18.85 11.22 -23.63
N GLN A 191 18.92 11.08 -24.96
CA GLN A 191 20.08 10.54 -25.68
C GLN A 191 21.34 11.45 -25.67
N ARG A 192 21.29 12.66 -25.06
CA ARG A 192 22.36 13.66 -25.20
C ARG A 192 22.72 14.49 -23.96
N GLN A 193 22.36 14.06 -22.75
CA GLN A 193 22.94 14.68 -21.54
C GLN A 193 24.22 13.93 -21.12
N PRO A 194 25.43 14.53 -21.24
CA PRO A 194 26.56 14.05 -20.45
C PRO A 194 26.19 14.23 -18.97
N ALA A 195 26.45 13.20 -18.16
CA ALA A 195 26.11 13.21 -16.74
C ALA A 195 26.64 14.49 -16.07
N ALA A 196 25.75 15.24 -15.39
CA ALA A 196 26.16 16.38 -14.60
C ALA A 196 27.10 15.92 -13.46
N PRO A 197 28.16 16.67 -13.12
CA PRO A 197 29.02 16.32 -12.00
C PRO A 197 28.26 16.55 -10.68
N SER A 198 27.66 15.50 -10.12
CA SER A 198 27.02 15.59 -8.80
C SER A 198 28.06 15.46 -7.68
N ALA A 199 28.06 16.40 -6.73
CA ALA A 199 28.78 16.28 -5.47
C ALA A 199 28.32 15.01 -4.72
N ARG A 200 29.28 14.15 -4.39
CA ARG A 200 29.08 12.82 -3.82
C ARG A 200 28.49 12.87 -2.40
N THR A 201 27.41 12.13 -2.15
CA THR A 201 27.04 11.66 -0.81
C THR A 201 27.12 10.13 -0.81
N LYS A 202 27.96 9.54 0.06
CA LYS A 202 28.16 8.08 0.14
C LYS A 202 26.84 7.39 0.52
N GLY A 203 26.37 6.43 -0.28
CA GLY A 203 25.37 5.44 0.15
C GLY A 203 24.14 5.21 -0.74
N LYS A 204 23.95 5.92 -1.86
CA LYS A 204 22.89 5.60 -2.83
C LYS A 204 23.50 5.25 -4.20
N PRO A 205 23.00 4.21 -4.90
CA PRO A 205 23.43 3.93 -6.27
C PRO A 205 23.10 5.14 -7.16
N ALA A 206 24.03 5.50 -8.05
CA ALA A 206 23.83 6.60 -8.99
C ALA A 206 22.61 6.30 -9.89
N PRO A 207 21.71 7.27 -10.16
CA PRO A 207 20.73 7.08 -11.21
C PRO A 207 21.48 6.90 -12.55
N ALA A 208 21.10 5.88 -13.31
CA ALA A 208 21.73 5.59 -14.60
C ALA A 208 21.68 6.85 -15.49
N ALA A 209 22.82 7.21 -16.09
CA ALA A 209 22.85 8.20 -17.16
C ALA A 209 21.89 7.74 -18.27
N GLY A 210 20.89 8.55 -18.61
CA GLY A 210 19.85 8.17 -19.56
C GLY A 210 18.59 7.53 -18.96
N ALA A 211 18.33 7.70 -17.66
CA ALA A 211 17.09 7.21 -17.04
C ALA A 211 15.86 7.87 -17.68
N ASP A 212 15.05 7.07 -18.39
CA ASP A 212 13.80 7.48 -19.03
C ASP A 212 12.67 7.71 -18.01
N THR A 213 12.85 8.73 -17.16
CA THR A 213 11.94 9.11 -16.08
C THR A 213 11.36 10.49 -16.35
N LYS A 214 10.15 10.75 -15.83
CA LYS A 214 9.52 12.08 -15.87
C LYS A 214 10.48 13.19 -15.40
N ALA A 215 11.16 12.98 -14.27
CA ALA A 215 12.05 13.99 -13.69
C ALA A 215 13.23 14.32 -14.62
N ALA A 216 13.83 13.30 -15.25
CA ALA A 216 14.89 13.49 -16.23
C ALA A 216 14.40 14.25 -17.47
N ILE A 217 13.22 13.91 -18.01
CA ILE A 217 12.65 14.60 -19.18
C ILE A 217 12.38 16.08 -18.86
N VAL A 218 11.75 16.38 -17.73
CA VAL A 218 11.46 17.77 -17.32
C VAL A 218 12.76 18.56 -17.14
N SER A 219 13.78 17.96 -16.51
CA SER A 219 15.10 18.58 -16.38
C SER A 219 15.79 18.81 -17.73
N ALA A 220 15.70 17.84 -18.64
CA ALA A 220 16.27 17.95 -19.98
C ALA A 220 15.56 19.01 -20.84
N ILE A 221 14.25 19.18 -20.71
CA ILE A 221 13.50 20.28 -21.34
C ILE A 221 14.00 21.63 -20.81
N ALA A 222 14.15 21.77 -19.50
CA ALA A 222 14.60 23.03 -18.89
C ALA A 222 16.04 23.39 -19.29
N ALA A 223 16.90 22.39 -19.54
CA ALA A 223 18.27 22.59 -19.99
C ALA A 223 18.40 22.80 -21.52
N CYS A 224 17.35 22.54 -22.30
CA CYS A 224 17.38 22.64 -23.76
C CYS A 224 17.07 24.06 -24.23
N SER A 225 17.96 24.66 -25.02
CA SER A 225 17.70 25.97 -25.61
C SER A 225 16.57 25.92 -26.65
N ASP A 226 15.81 27.01 -26.76
CA ASP A 226 14.69 27.13 -27.69
C ASP A 226 15.05 26.79 -29.15
N ALA A 227 16.22 27.24 -29.60
CA ALA A 227 16.72 26.96 -30.95
C ALA A 227 17.01 25.47 -31.16
N ASN A 228 17.64 24.81 -30.17
CA ASN A 228 17.94 23.38 -30.24
C ASN A 228 16.67 22.53 -30.15
N PHE A 229 15.68 22.96 -29.35
CA PHE A 229 14.39 22.30 -29.27
C PHE A 229 13.65 22.39 -30.62
N ARG A 230 13.51 23.58 -31.19
CA ARG A 230 12.82 23.79 -32.49
C ARG A 230 13.49 23.04 -33.65
N ALA A 231 14.81 22.87 -33.60
CA ALA A 231 15.54 22.10 -34.61
C ALA A 231 15.24 20.59 -34.57
N ARG A 232 14.71 20.07 -33.47
CA ARG A 232 14.51 18.63 -33.24
C ARG A 232 13.04 18.23 -33.06
N PHE A 233 12.17 19.16 -32.68
CA PHE A 233 10.77 18.90 -32.45
C PHE A 233 9.88 20.00 -33.08
N PRO A 234 8.85 19.63 -33.87
CA PRO A 234 7.93 20.58 -34.49
C PRO A 234 7.20 21.48 -33.48
N CYS A 235 7.15 22.78 -33.75
CA CYS A 235 6.44 23.79 -32.94
C CYS A 235 5.50 24.59 -33.87
N PRO A 236 4.19 24.28 -33.93
CA PRO A 236 3.42 23.44 -32.99
C PRO A 236 3.66 21.93 -33.21
N PRO A 237 3.34 21.08 -32.22
CA PRO A 237 3.41 19.62 -32.38
C PRO A 237 2.55 19.13 -33.55
N LEU A 238 3.01 18.09 -34.22
CA LEU A 238 2.24 17.46 -35.30
C LEU A 238 0.98 16.77 -34.73
N PRO A 239 -0.13 16.74 -35.52
CA PRO A 239 -1.30 15.92 -35.22
C PRO A 239 -0.94 14.45 -35.00
N VAL A 240 -1.72 13.76 -34.18
CA VAL A 240 -1.59 12.31 -33.94
C VAL A 240 -2.85 11.59 -34.42
N ALA A 241 -2.68 10.33 -34.83
CA ALA A 241 -3.77 9.52 -35.37
C ALA A 241 -4.64 8.87 -34.29
N SER A 242 -4.08 8.57 -33.11
CA SER A 242 -4.80 7.96 -32.00
C SER A 242 -4.82 8.86 -30.77
N ALA A 243 -5.84 8.67 -29.92
CA ALA A 243 -5.95 9.36 -28.64
C ALA A 243 -5.28 8.55 -27.53
N ALA A 244 -4.75 9.24 -26.53
CA ALA A 244 -4.24 8.64 -25.32
C ALA A 244 -5.39 7.97 -24.58
N THR A 245 -5.16 6.75 -24.13
CA THR A 245 -6.13 5.96 -23.36
C THR A 245 -5.67 5.83 -21.93
N ILE A 246 -6.58 5.44 -21.04
CA ILE A 246 -6.20 5.00 -19.69
C ILE A 246 -5.50 3.64 -19.83
N GLY A 247 -4.18 3.62 -19.70
CA GLY A 247 -3.36 2.41 -19.74
C GLY A 247 -3.40 1.63 -18.44
N ALA A 248 -3.57 2.31 -17.31
CA ALA A 248 -3.84 1.69 -16.02
C ALA A 248 -4.73 2.59 -15.17
N LEU A 249 -5.71 1.98 -14.50
CA LEU A 249 -6.59 2.61 -13.52
C LEU A 249 -6.50 1.82 -12.22
N VAL A 250 -5.94 2.44 -11.19
CA VAL A 250 -5.66 1.77 -9.91
C VAL A 250 -6.43 2.48 -8.81
N LEU A 251 -7.33 1.74 -8.17
CA LEU A 251 -8.14 2.19 -7.05
C LEU A 251 -7.61 1.51 -5.78
N LYS A 252 -7.09 2.30 -4.84
CA LYS A 252 -6.47 1.80 -3.61
C LYS A 252 -6.91 2.59 -2.41
N ARG A 253 -7.24 1.91 -1.33
CA ARG A 253 -7.49 2.50 -0.02
C ARG A 253 -6.46 2.02 1.00
N ALA A 254 -6.23 2.82 2.03
CA ALA A 254 -5.43 2.41 3.18
C ALA A 254 -5.97 1.10 3.81
N SER A 255 -5.07 0.27 4.31
CA SER A 255 -5.42 -0.99 4.98
C SER A 255 -6.24 -0.73 6.24
N LEU A 256 -7.17 -1.65 6.54
CA LEU A 256 -7.88 -1.70 7.83
C LEU A 256 -7.21 -2.74 8.73
N PHE A 257 -7.01 -2.43 10.00
CA PHE A 257 -6.33 -3.32 10.94
C PHE A 257 -7.29 -3.83 12.01
N VAL A 258 -7.31 -5.15 12.21
CA VAL A 258 -8.13 -5.82 13.22
C VAL A 258 -7.19 -6.59 14.16
N GLY A 259 -7.15 -6.21 15.42
CA GLY A 259 -6.29 -6.81 16.44
C GLY A 259 -7.06 -7.68 17.43
N GLY A 260 -6.40 -8.70 17.97
CA GLY A 260 -6.98 -9.57 18.99
C GLY A 260 -5.94 -10.51 19.59
N ARG A 261 -6.43 -11.55 20.27
CA ARG A 261 -5.62 -12.69 20.72
C ARG A 261 -6.23 -13.98 20.21
N TYR A 262 -5.44 -14.85 19.60
CA TYR A 262 -5.93 -16.15 19.11
C TYR A 262 -5.53 -17.28 20.04
N LEU A 263 -6.45 -18.22 20.20
CA LEU A 263 -6.21 -19.54 20.75
C LEU A 263 -6.15 -20.54 19.61
N LYS A 264 -5.24 -21.48 19.71
CA LYS A 264 -5.09 -22.61 18.81
C LYS A 264 -5.23 -23.87 19.64
N LEU A 265 -6.40 -24.48 19.57
CA LEU A 265 -6.84 -25.56 20.46
C LEU A 265 -6.38 -26.94 19.98
N GLU A 266 -6.07 -27.07 18.69
CA GLU A 266 -5.64 -28.31 18.06
C GLU A 266 -4.19 -28.25 17.54
N ARG A 267 -3.58 -29.42 17.41
CA ARG A 267 -2.26 -29.61 16.79
C ARG A 267 -2.43 -29.80 15.27
N HIS A 268 -1.34 -29.72 14.52
CA HIS A 268 -1.28 -29.83 13.06
C HIS A 268 -1.94 -28.70 12.25
N ILE A 269 -2.16 -27.54 12.88
CA ILE A 269 -2.63 -26.31 12.22
C ILE A 269 -1.49 -25.31 12.15
N SER A 270 -1.17 -24.76 10.97
CA SER A 270 -0.12 -23.75 10.84
C SER A 270 -0.61 -22.35 11.25
N GLN A 271 0.30 -21.43 11.57
CA GLN A 271 -0.10 -20.04 11.83
C GLN A 271 -0.54 -19.33 10.54
N THR A 272 0.23 -19.51 9.47
CA THR A 272 -0.06 -19.00 8.13
C THR A 272 -0.11 -20.16 7.13
N PRO A 273 -0.77 -20.03 5.96
CA PRO A 273 -0.88 -21.12 4.99
C PRO A 273 0.48 -21.74 4.69
N PHE A 274 0.63 -23.03 4.97
CA PHE A 274 1.91 -23.72 4.84
C PHE A 274 1.94 -24.56 3.57
N VAL A 275 2.59 -24.02 2.53
CA VAL A 275 2.73 -24.66 1.22
C VAL A 275 4.21 -24.93 0.93
N VAL A 276 4.53 -26.16 0.51
CA VAL A 276 5.86 -26.58 0.08
C VAL A 276 5.73 -27.19 -1.31
N GLU A 277 6.47 -26.66 -2.29
CA GLU A 277 6.43 -27.13 -3.68
C GLU A 277 5.00 -27.18 -4.27
N GLY A 278 4.18 -26.19 -3.94
CA GLY A 278 2.78 -26.11 -4.38
C GLY A 278 1.83 -27.06 -3.64
N ARG A 279 2.32 -27.92 -2.74
CA ARG A 279 1.51 -28.82 -1.92
C ARG A 279 1.28 -28.22 -0.53
N ARG A 280 0.02 -28.22 -0.11
CA ARG A 280 -0.41 -27.74 1.19
C ARG A 280 -0.07 -28.79 2.25
N VAL A 281 0.76 -28.40 3.23
CA VAL A 281 1.28 -29.30 4.28
C VAL A 281 0.30 -29.43 5.44
N THR A 282 -0.36 -28.34 5.80
CA THR A 282 -1.43 -28.32 6.81
C THR A 282 -2.72 -27.87 6.15
N GLU A 283 -3.80 -28.61 6.39
CA GLU A 283 -5.11 -28.30 5.79
C GLU A 283 -5.64 -26.94 6.23
N LEU A 284 -5.43 -26.56 7.49
CA LEU A 284 -5.89 -25.30 8.05
C LEU A 284 -4.72 -24.41 8.47
N SER A 285 -4.99 -23.09 8.50
CA SER A 285 -4.14 -22.13 9.18
C SER A 285 -4.94 -21.15 10.05
N VAL A 286 -4.31 -20.66 11.12
CA VAL A 286 -4.87 -19.61 11.99
C VAL A 286 -5.25 -18.37 11.17
N ALA A 287 -4.39 -17.98 10.22
CA ALA A 287 -4.62 -16.83 9.35
C ALA A 287 -5.90 -16.96 8.53
N GLU A 288 -6.18 -18.12 7.93
CA GLU A 288 -7.39 -18.32 7.13
C GLU A 288 -8.64 -18.38 8.00
N ILE A 289 -8.60 -19.09 9.12
CA ILE A 289 -9.76 -19.22 10.01
C ILE A 289 -10.25 -17.85 10.51
N ILE A 290 -9.33 -16.92 10.76
CA ILE A 290 -9.66 -15.57 11.25
C ILE A 290 -9.85 -14.58 10.09
N GLY A 291 -9.02 -14.68 9.06
CA GLY A 291 -8.95 -13.73 7.96
C GLY A 291 -10.11 -13.84 6.98
N GLU A 292 -10.60 -15.06 6.67
CA GLU A 292 -11.69 -15.24 5.70
C GLU A 292 -13.01 -14.55 6.14
N PRO A 293 -13.49 -14.68 7.41
CA PRO A 293 -14.65 -13.92 7.87
C PRO A 293 -14.45 -12.40 7.82
N LEU A 294 -13.23 -11.93 8.11
CA LEU A 294 -12.90 -10.49 8.05
C LEU A 294 -12.82 -9.98 6.61
N MET A 295 -12.31 -10.79 5.68
CA MET A 295 -12.29 -10.48 4.26
C MET A 295 -13.71 -10.42 3.69
N ALA A 296 -14.60 -11.33 4.09
CA ALA A 296 -16.01 -11.28 3.73
C ALA A 296 -16.70 -10.01 4.27
N LEU A 297 -16.40 -9.61 5.52
CA LEU A 297 -16.98 -8.43 6.16
C LEU A 297 -16.48 -7.10 5.56
N THR A 298 -15.18 -7.00 5.28
CA THR A 298 -14.54 -5.75 4.80
C THR A 298 -14.46 -5.67 3.28
N ARG A 299 -14.70 -6.79 2.58
CA ARG A 299 -14.53 -6.97 1.13
C ARG A 299 -13.13 -6.56 0.66
N CYS A 300 -12.10 -6.79 1.47
CA CYS A 300 -10.72 -6.49 1.13
C CYS A 300 -10.19 -7.42 0.01
N ASP A 301 -9.11 -7.02 -0.68
CA ASP A 301 -8.50 -7.82 -1.75
C ASP A 301 -7.80 -9.08 -1.21
N SER A 302 -7.18 -8.93 -0.05
CA SER A 302 -6.41 -9.96 0.63
C SER A 302 -6.16 -9.54 2.07
N TYR A 303 -5.65 -10.45 2.88
CA TYR A 303 -5.30 -10.18 4.26
C TYR A 303 -3.95 -10.78 4.66
N ASN A 304 -3.31 -10.15 5.65
CA ASN A 304 -2.07 -10.65 6.26
C ASN A 304 -2.25 -10.80 7.76
N LEU A 305 -1.96 -11.99 8.30
CA LEU A 305 -1.84 -12.20 9.75
C LEU A 305 -0.41 -11.90 10.22
N VAL A 306 -0.31 -11.05 11.24
CA VAL A 306 0.95 -10.79 11.94
C VAL A 306 0.75 -11.05 13.43
N GLY A 307 1.37 -12.10 13.94
CA GLY A 307 1.36 -12.47 15.36
C GLY A 307 2.59 -11.94 16.09
N SER A 308 2.49 -11.78 17.42
CA SER A 308 3.65 -11.51 18.27
C SER A 308 4.44 -12.81 18.47
N GLY A 309 5.21 -13.17 17.45
CA GLY A 309 5.84 -14.47 17.28
C GLY A 309 4.90 -15.55 16.72
N ARG A 310 5.37 -16.79 16.77
CA ARG A 310 4.78 -17.97 16.11
C ARG A 310 5.00 -19.22 16.94
N GLU A 311 4.05 -20.15 16.87
CA GLU A 311 4.25 -21.54 17.29
C GLU A 311 4.32 -22.50 16.10
N ASP A 312 4.89 -23.69 16.32
CA ASP A 312 4.92 -24.74 15.30
C ASP A 312 3.53 -25.37 15.09
N ALA A 313 3.33 -26.06 13.97
CA ALA A 313 2.03 -26.62 13.62
C ALA A 313 1.53 -27.62 14.68
N ASP A 314 2.43 -28.38 15.29
CA ASP A 314 2.15 -29.36 16.34
C ASP A 314 2.02 -28.75 17.75
N VAL A 315 2.09 -27.43 17.91
CA VAL A 315 2.04 -26.73 19.21
C VAL A 315 0.72 -25.99 19.38
N ARG A 316 0.06 -26.14 20.53
CA ARG A 316 -1.16 -25.37 20.85
C ARG A 316 -0.84 -24.00 21.42
N MET A 317 -1.78 -23.07 21.27
CA MET A 317 -1.74 -21.74 21.91
C MET A 317 -2.97 -21.61 22.80
N LEU A 318 -2.76 -21.65 24.12
CA LEU A 318 -3.80 -21.71 25.15
C LEU A 318 -3.84 -20.41 26.00
N GLY A 319 -4.48 -20.48 27.17
CA GLY A 319 -4.57 -19.39 28.13
C GLY A 319 -5.29 -18.17 27.58
N ASP A 320 -4.61 -17.02 27.57
CA ASP A 320 -5.13 -15.76 27.04
C ASP A 320 -4.91 -15.59 25.52
N GLY A 321 -4.26 -16.57 24.89
CA GLY A 321 -3.97 -16.55 23.47
C GLY A 321 -2.78 -15.66 23.08
N ARG A 322 -2.35 -15.81 21.83
CA ARG A 322 -1.27 -15.02 21.24
C ARG A 322 -1.82 -13.71 20.65
N PRO A 323 -1.26 -12.55 21.00
CA PRO A 323 -1.53 -11.29 20.32
C PRO A 323 -1.24 -11.32 18.82
N PHE A 324 -2.16 -10.77 18.03
CA PHE A 324 -2.01 -10.67 16.58
C PHE A 324 -2.81 -9.50 16.02
N TYR A 325 -2.49 -9.09 14.80
CA TYR A 325 -3.42 -8.34 13.96
C TYR A 325 -3.60 -8.99 12.58
N ILE A 326 -4.75 -8.73 11.96
CA ILE A 326 -5.00 -8.92 10.54
C ILE A 326 -4.95 -7.55 9.87
N GLU A 327 -4.08 -7.40 8.87
CA GLU A 327 -4.13 -6.30 7.92
C GLU A 327 -5.07 -6.69 6.77
N CYS A 328 -6.19 -5.99 6.62
CA CYS A 328 -7.11 -6.13 5.50
C CYS A 328 -6.69 -5.13 4.40
N ILE A 329 -6.21 -5.64 3.27
CA ILE A 329 -5.61 -4.81 2.21
C ILE A 329 -6.70 -4.31 1.25
N ASN A 330 -6.71 -3.00 1.00
CA ASN A 330 -7.64 -2.35 0.07
C ASN A 330 -9.14 -2.67 0.35
N PRO A 331 -9.63 -2.43 1.58
CA PRO A 331 -11.01 -2.74 1.97
C PRO A 331 -12.02 -1.85 1.24
N ARG A 332 -13.12 -2.45 0.76
CA ARG A 332 -14.25 -1.71 0.17
C ARG A 332 -15.21 -1.20 1.24
N THR A 333 -15.23 -1.87 2.40
CA THR A 333 -16.04 -1.50 3.56
C THR A 333 -15.14 -1.27 4.75
N THR A 334 -15.10 -0.04 5.25
CA THR A 334 -14.36 0.32 6.48
C THR A 334 -15.28 0.69 7.63
N ARG A 335 -16.55 1.01 7.33
CA ARG A 335 -17.59 1.29 8.35
C ARG A 335 -18.05 -0.01 9.00
N VAL A 336 -17.16 -0.62 9.78
CA VAL A 336 -17.39 -1.87 10.50
C VAL A 336 -17.65 -1.57 11.97
N SER A 337 -18.80 -2.03 12.48
CA SER A 337 -19.19 -1.81 13.87
C SER A 337 -18.50 -2.82 14.82
N PRO A 338 -18.30 -2.44 16.11
CA PRO A 338 -17.81 -3.38 17.12
C PRO A 338 -18.67 -4.64 17.26
N ALA A 339 -19.99 -4.53 17.03
CA ALA A 339 -20.91 -5.67 17.07
C ALA A 339 -20.63 -6.68 15.95
N GLN A 340 -20.33 -6.21 14.73
CA GLN A 340 -19.97 -7.10 13.62
C GLN A 340 -18.63 -7.81 13.86
N ILE A 341 -17.64 -7.11 14.44
CA ILE A 341 -16.38 -7.73 14.84
C ILE A 341 -16.60 -8.79 15.94
N LYS A 342 -17.46 -8.47 16.93
CA LYS A 342 -17.79 -9.40 18.01
C LYS A 342 -18.52 -10.65 17.50
N GLU A 343 -19.39 -10.50 16.51
CA GLU A 343 -20.08 -11.63 15.88
C GLU A 343 -19.10 -12.60 15.19
N ILE A 344 -18.00 -12.12 14.62
CA ILE A 344 -16.94 -13.02 14.10
C ILE A 344 -16.33 -13.84 15.24
N GLU A 345 -15.98 -13.20 16.35
CA GLU A 345 -15.46 -13.87 17.56
C GLU A 345 -16.43 -14.95 18.08
N ASP A 346 -17.72 -14.61 18.17
CA ASP A 346 -18.77 -15.52 18.66
C ASP A 346 -19.06 -16.65 17.67
N SER A 347 -18.99 -16.39 16.36
CA SER A 347 -19.21 -17.41 15.32
C SER A 347 -18.13 -18.50 15.34
N LEU A 348 -16.86 -18.14 15.56
CA LEU A 348 -15.77 -19.10 15.71
C LEU A 348 -15.94 -19.96 16.95
N THR A 349 -16.44 -19.36 18.04
CA THR A 349 -16.72 -20.09 19.28
C THR A 349 -17.90 -21.04 19.12
N ARG A 350 -19.03 -20.58 18.57
CA ARG A 350 -20.24 -21.39 18.37
C ARG A 350 -20.04 -22.55 17.39
N SER A 351 -19.20 -22.38 16.38
CA SER A 351 -18.89 -23.43 15.40
C SER A 351 -17.95 -24.51 15.94
N GLY A 352 -17.40 -24.35 17.15
CA GLY A 352 -16.39 -25.26 17.69
C GLY A 352 -15.08 -25.21 16.90
N SER A 353 -14.76 -24.06 16.29
CA SER A 353 -13.55 -23.87 15.50
C SER A 353 -12.28 -24.27 16.29
N PRO A 354 -11.30 -24.92 15.65
CA PRO A 354 -10.03 -25.29 16.29
C PRO A 354 -9.17 -24.06 16.63
N VAL A 355 -9.54 -22.89 16.09
CA VAL A 355 -8.98 -21.58 16.44
C VAL A 355 -10.09 -20.67 16.94
N GLN A 356 -9.89 -20.10 18.13
CA GLN A 356 -10.78 -19.10 18.70
C GLN A 356 -10.05 -17.76 18.80
N VAL A 357 -10.80 -16.67 18.84
CA VAL A 357 -10.25 -15.33 19.06
C VAL A 357 -10.86 -14.71 20.29
N ARG A 358 -10.15 -13.75 20.87
CA ARG A 358 -10.59 -12.99 22.04
C ARG A 358 -10.22 -11.54 21.84
N ARG A 359 -11.07 -10.64 22.35
CA ARG A 359 -10.86 -9.19 22.35
C ARG A 359 -10.64 -8.67 20.92
N LEU A 360 -11.31 -9.26 19.93
CA LEU A 360 -11.18 -8.82 18.55
C LEU A 360 -11.73 -7.39 18.42
N GLN A 361 -10.94 -6.46 17.88
CA GLN A 361 -11.34 -5.07 17.68
C GLN A 361 -10.56 -4.41 16.55
N LEU A 362 -11.08 -3.30 16.03
CA LEU A 362 -10.30 -2.41 15.17
C LEU A 362 -9.15 -1.80 15.97
N ILE A 363 -7.99 -1.67 15.33
CA ILE A 363 -6.79 -1.04 15.90
C ILE A 363 -6.26 0.03 14.95
N ALA A 364 -5.50 0.98 15.48
CA ALA A 364 -4.85 1.98 14.67
C ALA A 364 -3.57 1.42 14.02
N PRO A 365 -3.10 1.93 12.87
CA PRO A 365 -1.85 1.51 12.24
C PRO A 365 -0.64 1.59 13.20
N GLU A 366 -0.63 2.55 14.12
CA GLU A 366 0.45 2.77 15.10
C GLU A 366 0.53 1.61 16.11
N ASP A 367 -0.60 0.98 16.44
CA ASP A 367 -0.67 -0.14 17.39
C ASP A 367 0.04 -1.39 16.85
N THR A 368 0.29 -1.47 15.54
CA THR A 368 1.01 -2.59 14.91
C THR A 368 2.45 -2.72 15.40
N ALA A 369 3.05 -1.63 15.89
CA ALA A 369 4.40 -1.63 16.47
C ALA A 369 4.47 -2.46 17.76
N ILE A 370 3.39 -2.49 18.55
CA ILE A 370 3.31 -3.23 19.83
C ILE A 370 3.55 -4.73 19.61
N ILE A 371 3.01 -5.28 18.51
CA ILE A 371 3.18 -6.70 18.16
C ILE A 371 4.64 -7.05 17.86
N LYS A 372 5.34 -6.17 17.12
CA LYS A 372 6.75 -6.34 16.74
C LYS A 372 7.66 -6.26 17.97
N GLU A 373 7.49 -5.24 18.81
CA GLU A 373 8.24 -5.09 20.06
C GLU A 373 8.00 -6.27 21.03
N GLY A 374 6.76 -6.77 21.06
CA GLY A 374 6.38 -7.92 21.85
C GLY A 374 7.07 -9.23 21.46
N GLU A 375 7.34 -9.41 20.17
CA GLU A 375 8.00 -10.59 19.64
C GLU A 375 9.43 -10.71 20.19
N GLU A 376 10.16 -9.58 20.23
CA GLU A 376 11.58 -9.51 20.55
C GLU A 376 11.88 -9.53 22.06
N HIS A 377 10.99 -9.00 22.90
CA HIS A 377 11.35 -8.73 24.30
C HIS A 377 10.51 -9.45 25.35
N LYS A 378 9.26 -9.82 25.05
CA LYS A 378 8.36 -10.33 26.08
C LYS A 378 8.58 -11.81 26.39
N SER A 379 8.42 -12.20 27.65
CA SER A 379 8.51 -13.60 28.07
C SER A 379 7.32 -14.41 27.56
N LYS A 380 7.52 -15.72 27.46
CA LYS A 380 6.48 -16.70 27.09
C LYS A 380 6.50 -17.84 28.09
N LYS A 381 5.31 -18.34 28.44
CA LYS A 381 5.12 -19.52 29.30
C LYS A 381 4.66 -20.70 28.47
N TYR A 382 5.20 -21.87 28.79
CA TYR A 382 4.94 -23.11 28.08
C TYR A 382 4.68 -24.24 29.07
N CYS A 383 3.88 -25.20 28.64
CA CYS A 383 3.75 -26.49 29.29
C CYS A 383 4.09 -27.58 28.27
N ALA A 384 5.00 -28.48 28.64
CA ALA A 384 5.43 -29.59 27.81
C ALA A 384 5.17 -30.94 28.49
N LEU A 385 4.77 -31.93 27.70
CA LEU A 385 4.85 -33.34 28.08
C LEU A 385 6.21 -33.86 27.61
N VAL A 386 7.03 -34.28 28.56
CA VAL A 386 8.40 -34.72 28.29
C VAL A 386 8.56 -36.17 28.72
N TRP A 387 9.17 -36.97 27.86
CA TRP A 387 9.62 -38.31 28.19
C TRP A 387 11.11 -38.27 28.53
N ILE A 388 11.52 -38.94 29.61
CA ILE A 388 12.92 -39.06 30.02
C ILE A 388 13.30 -40.55 30.12
N ALA A 389 14.37 -40.95 29.45
CA ALA A 389 14.76 -42.35 29.31
C ALA A 389 14.94 -43.08 30.65
N CYS A 390 15.48 -42.39 31.65
CA CYS A 390 15.64 -42.90 33.00
C CYS A 390 14.76 -42.08 33.95
N PRO A 391 13.92 -42.72 34.80
CA PRO A 391 13.19 -42.01 35.84
C PRO A 391 14.15 -41.21 36.73
N LEU A 392 13.79 -39.95 36.98
CA LEU A 392 14.51 -39.06 37.88
C LEU A 392 14.34 -39.52 39.34
N THR A 393 15.45 -39.58 40.08
CA THR A 393 15.38 -39.74 41.54
C THR A 393 14.81 -38.46 42.17
N ALA A 394 14.30 -38.57 43.40
CA ALA A 394 13.75 -37.43 44.11
C ALA A 394 14.78 -36.31 44.28
N GLU A 395 16.04 -36.66 44.56
CA GLU A 395 17.15 -35.70 44.71
C GLU A 395 17.44 -34.98 43.40
N LYS A 396 17.44 -35.72 42.28
CA LYS A 396 17.69 -35.17 40.95
C LYS A 396 16.58 -34.22 40.51
N LEU A 397 15.32 -34.62 40.74
CA LEU A 397 14.14 -33.80 40.47
C LEU A 397 14.19 -32.50 41.29
N ALA A 398 14.47 -32.59 42.59
CA ALA A 398 14.60 -31.44 43.47
C ALA A 398 15.72 -30.49 43.00
N ALA A 399 16.88 -31.03 42.63
CA ALA A 399 18.00 -30.24 42.12
C ALA A 399 17.65 -29.48 40.82
N ILE A 400 16.93 -30.13 39.89
CA ILE A 400 16.47 -29.50 38.65
C ILE A 400 15.50 -28.35 38.94
N ASN A 401 14.52 -28.57 39.82
CA ASN A 401 13.54 -27.56 40.19
C ASN A 401 14.19 -26.39 40.96
N GLU A 402 15.14 -26.66 41.86
CA GLU A 402 15.90 -25.61 42.56
C GLU A 402 16.76 -24.77 41.62
N ALA A 403 17.38 -25.39 40.61
CA ALA A 403 18.06 -24.66 39.55
C ALA A 403 17.09 -23.86 38.69
N GLY A 404 15.93 -24.44 38.38
CA GLY A 404 14.85 -23.81 37.63
C GLY A 404 14.29 -22.53 38.26
N LYS A 405 14.13 -22.51 39.59
CA LYS A 405 13.70 -21.32 40.35
C LYS A 405 14.66 -20.13 40.24
N LYS A 406 15.95 -20.40 40.06
CA LYS A 406 17.01 -19.36 39.91
C LYS A 406 17.12 -18.85 38.47
N GLY A 407 16.50 -19.56 37.52
CA GLY A 407 16.67 -19.36 36.08
C GLY A 407 17.97 -19.96 35.55
N LEU A 408 17.99 -20.28 34.26
CA LEU A 408 19.08 -20.95 33.58
C LEU A 408 19.53 -20.14 32.37
N VAL A 409 20.82 -19.83 32.28
CA VAL A 409 21.41 -19.23 31.08
C VAL A 409 21.93 -20.36 30.18
N LEU A 410 21.42 -20.39 28.96
CA LEU A 410 21.69 -21.36 27.92
C LEU A 410 22.57 -20.76 26.84
N GLN A 411 23.39 -21.60 26.21
CA GLN A 411 23.99 -21.34 24.91
C GLN A 411 23.27 -22.21 23.89
N GLN A 412 22.46 -21.58 23.05
CA GLN A 412 21.63 -22.27 22.07
C GLN A 412 22.11 -21.95 20.66
N LYS A 413 22.60 -22.97 19.95
CA LYS A 413 22.88 -22.86 18.51
C LYS A 413 21.56 -22.88 17.74
N THR A 414 21.52 -22.21 16.58
CA THR A 414 20.38 -22.28 15.65
C THR A 414 19.97 -23.74 15.40
N PRO A 415 18.76 -24.19 15.80
CA PRO A 415 18.36 -25.60 15.77
C PRO A 415 18.52 -26.28 14.42
N ILE A 416 18.81 -27.59 14.40
CA ILE A 416 19.11 -28.33 13.15
C ILE A 416 17.94 -28.17 12.15
N ARG A 417 16.70 -28.37 12.63
CA ARG A 417 15.48 -28.30 11.83
C ARG A 417 15.19 -26.95 11.17
N VAL A 418 15.85 -25.87 11.61
CA VAL A 418 15.68 -24.52 11.01
C VAL A 418 16.93 -24.03 10.29
N LEU A 419 18.03 -24.79 10.26
CA LEU A 419 19.28 -24.39 9.59
C LEU A 419 19.09 -24.09 8.10
N GLN A 420 18.17 -24.79 7.43
CA GLN A 420 17.81 -24.54 6.04
C GLN A 420 17.20 -23.15 5.80
N ARG A 421 16.75 -22.44 6.84
CA ARG A 421 16.10 -21.12 6.76
C ARG A 421 16.83 -20.03 7.54
N ARG A 422 17.76 -20.39 8.44
CA ARG A 422 18.37 -19.47 9.40
C ARG A 422 19.87 -19.69 9.47
N ALA A 423 20.63 -18.59 9.53
CA ALA A 423 22.08 -18.64 9.68
C ALA A 423 22.48 -19.40 10.97
N PRO A 424 23.54 -20.23 10.90
CA PRO A 424 24.07 -20.92 12.08
C PRO A 424 24.71 -19.89 13.03
N LEU A 425 24.09 -19.70 14.19
CA LEU A 425 24.53 -18.76 15.21
C LEU A 425 24.29 -19.36 16.61
N THR A 426 25.20 -19.11 17.54
CA THR A 426 25.00 -19.42 18.97
C THR A 426 24.49 -18.17 19.66
N ARG A 427 23.38 -18.27 20.40
CA ARG A 427 22.81 -17.16 21.15
C ARG A 427 22.72 -17.53 22.64
N PRO A 428 23.15 -16.64 23.54
CA PRO A 428 22.78 -16.77 24.93
C PRO A 428 21.27 -16.60 25.06
N LYS A 429 20.60 -17.51 25.78
CA LYS A 429 19.16 -17.51 26.05
C LYS A 429 18.90 -17.78 27.52
N LYS A 430 17.83 -17.25 28.09
CA LYS A 430 17.47 -17.47 29.49
C LYS A 430 16.12 -18.18 29.65
N ILE A 431 16.14 -19.31 30.36
CA ILE A 431 14.95 -19.85 31.02
C ILE A 431 14.77 -19.08 32.32
N LEU A 432 13.67 -18.35 32.43
CA LEU A 432 13.35 -17.52 33.58
C LEU A 432 12.88 -18.37 34.76
N SER A 433 12.04 -19.37 34.49
CA SER A 433 11.63 -20.37 35.47
C SER A 433 11.43 -21.74 34.81
N LEU A 434 11.69 -22.80 35.56
CA LEU A 434 11.49 -24.20 35.16
C LEU A 434 10.92 -24.98 36.34
N GLU A 435 9.86 -25.72 36.08
CA GLU A 435 9.24 -26.64 37.03
C GLU A 435 8.97 -27.97 36.32
N VAL A 436 9.42 -29.06 36.93
CA VAL A 436 9.28 -30.44 36.46
C VAL A 436 8.47 -31.21 37.50
N GLU A 437 7.36 -31.79 37.06
CA GLU A 437 6.45 -32.60 37.86
C GLU A 437 6.37 -34.01 37.26
N PRO A 438 6.57 -35.08 38.04
CA PRO A 438 6.36 -36.45 37.56
C PRO A 438 4.88 -36.71 37.30
N ILE A 439 4.56 -37.47 36.25
CA ILE A 439 3.20 -37.96 35.97
C ILE A 439 3.16 -39.46 36.26
N GLU A 440 3.44 -40.29 35.27
CA GLU A 440 3.47 -41.75 35.36
C GLU A 440 4.63 -42.30 34.55
N GLY A 441 5.30 -43.32 35.09
CA GLY A 441 6.40 -44.01 34.44
C GLY A 441 7.59 -43.08 34.15
N ARG A 442 7.76 -42.73 32.87
CA ARG A 442 8.88 -41.92 32.35
C ARG A 442 8.45 -40.55 31.86
N PHE A 443 7.20 -40.17 32.12
CA PHE A 443 6.62 -38.91 31.66
C PHE A 443 6.60 -37.85 32.75
N TYR A 444 6.90 -36.63 32.34
CA TYR A 444 6.99 -35.46 33.19
C TYR A 444 6.21 -34.31 32.54
N LYS A 445 5.47 -33.58 33.37
CA LYS A 445 4.93 -32.28 32.99
C LYS A 445 6.00 -31.23 33.29
N VAL A 446 6.34 -30.42 32.30
CA VAL A 446 7.39 -29.42 32.42
C VAL A 446 6.83 -28.04 32.11
N ARG A 447 6.75 -27.17 33.10
CA ARG A 447 6.40 -25.76 32.92
C ARG A 447 7.65 -24.92 32.77
N ILE A 448 7.66 -24.07 31.75
CA ILE A 448 8.83 -23.29 31.35
C ILE A 448 8.40 -21.86 31.11
N GLU A 449 9.04 -20.90 31.77
CA GLU A 449 9.01 -19.51 31.35
C GLU A 449 10.35 -19.14 30.72
N SER A 450 10.34 -18.58 29.52
CA SER A 450 11.57 -18.24 28.81
C SER A 450 11.58 -16.80 28.31
N GLU A 451 12.78 -16.29 28.05
CA GLU A 451 12.92 -15.10 27.21
C GLU A 451 12.46 -15.37 25.77
N ALA A 452 12.24 -14.28 25.04
CA ALA A 452 11.87 -14.30 23.63
C ALA A 452 12.89 -15.04 22.75
N GLY A 453 12.38 -15.78 21.76
CA GLY A 453 13.21 -16.50 20.78
C GLY A 453 13.97 -17.71 21.33
N THR A 454 13.63 -18.19 22.54
CA THR A 454 14.17 -19.45 23.07
C THR A 454 13.48 -20.63 22.41
N TYR A 455 14.26 -21.56 21.85
CA TYR A 455 13.72 -22.77 21.23
C TYR A 455 13.51 -23.85 22.30
N ILE A 456 12.25 -24.07 22.68
CA ILE A 456 11.87 -24.91 23.82
C ILE A 456 12.11 -26.40 23.55
N LYS A 457 11.80 -26.90 22.35
CA LYS A 457 12.06 -28.29 21.97
C LYS A 457 13.54 -28.62 22.17
N GLU A 458 14.41 -27.77 21.63
CA GLU A 458 15.86 -27.94 21.71
C GLU A 458 16.44 -27.72 23.12
N PHE A 459 15.79 -26.92 23.96
CA PHE A 459 16.11 -26.90 25.39
C PHE A 459 15.80 -28.23 26.07
N VAL A 460 14.71 -28.91 25.70
CA VAL A 460 14.34 -30.21 26.27
C VAL A 460 15.32 -31.30 25.83
N HIS A 461 15.40 -31.59 24.52
CA HIS A 461 16.17 -32.73 24.01
C HIS A 461 17.66 -32.43 23.76
N GLY A 462 18.08 -31.17 23.89
CA GLY A 462 19.48 -30.74 23.79
C GLY A 462 20.03 -30.62 22.37
N ASP A 463 19.24 -30.93 21.34
CA ASP A 463 19.60 -30.86 19.91
C ASP A 463 20.99 -31.46 19.62
N LEU A 464 21.26 -32.68 20.10
CA LEU A 464 22.56 -33.37 19.97
C LEU A 464 23.73 -32.57 20.55
N GLY A 465 23.52 -31.93 21.71
CA GLY A 465 24.53 -31.11 22.40
C GLY A 465 24.67 -29.69 21.85
N ARG A 466 23.76 -29.24 21.00
CA ARG A 466 23.75 -27.88 20.43
C ARG A 466 23.05 -26.85 21.31
N THR A 467 22.33 -27.30 22.34
CA THR A 467 21.81 -26.46 23.43
C THR A 467 22.40 -26.91 24.76
N VAL A 468 23.10 -26.02 25.46
CA VAL A 468 23.75 -26.31 26.74
C VAL A 468 23.58 -25.15 27.74
N PRO A 469 23.13 -25.41 28.99
CA PRO A 469 22.52 -26.66 29.45
C PRO A 469 21.19 -26.97 28.73
N SER A 470 20.73 -28.21 28.85
CA SER A 470 19.44 -28.70 28.35
C SER A 470 18.77 -29.56 29.43
N LEU A 471 17.46 -29.81 29.34
CA LEU A 471 16.78 -30.69 30.30
C LEU A 471 17.34 -32.11 30.27
N ALA A 472 17.65 -32.66 29.08
CA ALA A 472 18.36 -33.93 28.94
C ALA A 472 19.72 -33.91 29.68
N GLY A 473 20.51 -32.86 29.49
CA GLY A 473 21.80 -32.70 30.18
C GLY A 473 21.65 -32.57 31.70
N LEU A 474 20.65 -31.82 32.17
CA LEU A 474 20.33 -31.66 33.58
C LEU A 474 19.90 -33.00 34.19
N ALA A 475 19.04 -33.76 33.50
CA ALA A 475 18.58 -35.09 33.88
C ALA A 475 19.71 -36.13 33.89
N GLY A 476 20.76 -35.93 33.08
CA GLY A 476 21.80 -36.94 32.86
C GLY A 476 21.29 -38.14 32.05
N ALA A 477 20.21 -37.95 31.29
CA ALA A 477 19.55 -38.98 30.49
C ALA A 477 18.98 -38.36 29.21
N THR A 478 18.70 -39.19 28.21
CA THR A 478 18.01 -38.72 27.01
C THR A 478 16.61 -38.26 27.39
N ALA A 479 16.20 -37.09 26.90
CA ALA A 479 14.86 -36.55 27.06
C ALA A 479 14.30 -36.18 25.68
N ASP A 480 13.01 -36.35 25.50
CA ASP A 480 12.30 -35.95 24.28
C ASP A 480 10.98 -35.27 24.61
N ILE A 481 10.54 -34.38 23.72
CA ILE A 481 9.32 -33.59 23.88
C ILE A 481 8.19 -34.20 23.06
N ILE A 482 7.16 -34.66 23.75
CA ILE A 482 6.01 -35.35 23.14
C ILE A 482 4.97 -34.33 22.71
N GLU A 483 4.67 -33.39 23.61
CA GLU A 483 3.68 -32.35 23.39
C GLU A 483 4.17 -31.03 23.96
N LEU A 484 3.78 -29.93 23.32
CA LEU A 484 4.11 -28.58 23.76
C LEU A 484 2.91 -27.67 23.56
N ASP A 485 2.63 -26.88 24.58
CA ASP A 485 1.61 -25.84 24.57
C ASP A 485 2.25 -24.52 25.00
N VAL A 486 1.85 -23.44 24.34
CA VAL A 486 2.09 -22.09 24.84
C VAL A 486 0.93 -21.74 25.75
N GLU A 487 1.21 -21.40 27.01
CA GLU A 487 0.19 -21.04 28.00
C GLU A 487 -0.05 -19.53 28.04
N SER A 488 1.00 -18.72 27.87
CA SER A 488 0.84 -17.26 27.85
C SER A 488 1.96 -16.55 27.08
N VAL A 489 1.61 -15.39 26.54
CA VAL A 489 2.55 -14.43 25.95
C VAL A 489 2.41 -13.12 26.73
N SER A 490 3.47 -12.69 27.39
CA SER A 490 3.48 -11.55 28.32
C SER A 490 3.46 -10.19 27.61
N LEU A 491 2.42 -9.93 26.81
CA LEU A 491 2.22 -8.71 26.05
C LEU A 491 0.77 -8.25 26.20
N GLU A 492 0.53 -7.02 26.65
CA GLU A 492 -0.82 -6.45 26.68
C GLU A 492 -1.20 -5.97 25.29
N PHE A 493 -2.25 -6.56 24.71
CA PHE A 493 -2.72 -6.30 23.35
C PHE A 493 -4.06 -7.03 23.12
N PRO A 494 -5.00 -6.49 22.33
CA PRO A 494 -4.99 -5.15 21.76
C PRO A 494 -5.15 -4.05 22.83
N PRO A 495 -4.73 -2.81 22.56
CA PRO A 495 -4.83 -1.70 23.51
C PRO A 495 -6.27 -1.50 24.01
N ALA A 496 -6.43 -1.11 25.27
CA ALA A 496 -7.74 -0.77 25.82
C ALA A 496 -8.26 0.53 25.17
N GLY A 497 -9.48 0.51 24.63
CA GLY A 497 -10.13 1.72 24.09
C GLY A 497 -9.77 2.11 22.65
N ALA A 498 -9.03 1.29 21.90
CA ALA A 498 -8.64 1.56 20.51
C ALA A 498 -9.84 1.73 19.54
N GLY A 499 -11.00 1.15 19.88
CA GLY A 499 -12.24 1.29 19.09
C GLY A 499 -12.88 2.69 19.07
N ALA A 500 -12.38 3.68 19.83
CA ALA A 500 -12.99 5.01 19.92
C ALA A 500 -12.40 6.05 18.96
N SER A 501 -11.18 5.87 18.44
CA SER A 501 -10.49 6.88 17.61
C SER A 501 -10.56 6.60 16.10
N ALA A 502 -10.77 5.35 15.67
CA ALA A 502 -10.79 4.98 14.25
C ALA A 502 -12.03 5.48 13.47
N GLY A 503 -13.03 6.07 14.16
CA GLY A 503 -14.24 6.63 13.56
C GLY A 503 -14.38 8.15 13.66
N ALA A 504 -13.39 8.86 14.21
CA ALA A 504 -13.48 10.30 14.51
C ALA A 504 -12.85 11.21 13.43
N GLY A 505 -12.42 10.65 12.31
CA GLY A 505 -11.94 11.40 11.14
C GLY A 505 -12.88 11.34 9.95
N ALA A 506 -14.20 11.28 10.19
CA ALA A 506 -15.24 11.29 9.15
C ALA A 506 -15.66 12.71 8.78
#